data_AF-A0A1I5PJW1-F1
#
_entry.id   AF-A0A1I5PJW1-F1
#
_cell.length_a   1.000
_cell.length_b   1.000
_cell.length_c   1.000
_cell.angle_alpha   90.00
_cell.angle_beta   90.00
_cell.angle_gamma   90.00
#
_symmetry.space_group_name_H-M   'P 1'
#
loop_
_entity.id
_entity.type
_entity.pdbx_description
1 polymer ?
#
loop_
_entity_poly.entity_id
_entity_poly.type
_entity_poly.pdbx_seq_one_letter_code
_entity_poly.pdbx_strand_id
1 'polypeptide(L)'
;MTSVTVHIVGGADKDNTTAVTIGTVRWGNNGTAPLGSAQNVPEGIWDLTVFKTTIPTHLSIKVEVYGNVALVNITVNQDNISVNLDAVASRLEA
;
A
#
# COMPACT_ATOMS: atom_id res chain seq x y z
N MET A 1 -14.80 9.29 -9.27
CA MET A 1 -14.03 8.31 -8.49
C MET A 1 -12.75 9.00 -8.05
N THR A 2 -12.64 9.34 -6.78
CA THR A 2 -11.40 9.87 -6.22
C THR A 2 -10.40 8.73 -6.14
N SER A 3 -9.18 8.98 -6.61
CA SER A 3 -8.12 8.01 -6.59
C SER A 3 -7.09 8.40 -5.56
N VAL A 4 -6.77 7.47 -4.67
CA VAL A 4 -5.77 7.69 -3.63
C VAL A 4 -4.40 7.30 -4.17
N THR A 5 -3.40 8.14 -3.94
CA THR A 5 -2.03 7.88 -4.34
C THR A 5 -1.36 7.01 -3.27
N VAL A 6 -1.20 5.71 -3.55
CA VAL A 6 -0.57 4.78 -2.60
C VAL A 6 0.95 4.74 -2.82
N HIS A 7 1.70 4.90 -1.74
CA HIS A 7 3.16 4.82 -1.72
C HIS A 7 3.59 3.59 -0.90
N ILE A 8 4.30 2.69 -1.56
CA ILE A 8 4.83 1.50 -0.89
C ILE A 8 6.27 1.78 -0.52
N VAL A 9 6.51 2.06 0.76
CA VAL A 9 7.83 2.32 1.32
C VAL A 9 8.23 1.07 2.09
N GLY A 10 9.02 0.19 1.45
CA GLY A 10 9.41 -1.05 2.11
C GLY A 10 10.22 -0.78 3.39
N GLY A 11 9.99 -1.60 4.43
CA GLY A 11 10.75 -1.57 5.67
C GLY A 11 12.10 -2.29 5.54
N ALA A 12 12.58 -2.90 6.63
CA ALA A 12 13.84 -3.66 6.61
C ALA A 12 13.85 -4.82 5.60
N ASP A 13 12.67 -5.32 5.22
CA ASP A 13 12.46 -6.41 4.25
C ASP A 13 12.08 -5.92 2.84
N LYS A 14 12.31 -4.65 2.52
CA LYS A 14 11.96 -4.11 1.19
C LYS A 14 12.59 -4.92 0.05
N ASP A 15 13.81 -5.40 0.23
CA ASP A 15 14.56 -6.16 -0.76
C ASP A 15 14.02 -7.60 -0.92
N ASN A 16 13.26 -8.09 0.06
CA ASN A 16 12.54 -9.37 0.00
C ASN A 16 11.12 -9.21 -0.57
N THR A 17 10.62 -7.99 -0.76
CA THR A 17 9.28 -7.73 -1.29
C THR A 17 9.30 -7.78 -2.80
N THR A 18 8.58 -8.74 -3.39
CA THR A 18 8.52 -8.95 -4.84
C THR A 18 7.38 -8.19 -5.48
N ALA A 19 6.23 -8.11 -4.80
CA ALA A 19 5.06 -7.41 -5.29
C ALA A 19 4.12 -7.04 -4.14
N VAL A 20 3.24 -6.08 -4.38
CA VAL A 20 2.15 -5.73 -3.47
C VAL A 20 0.89 -5.52 -4.29
N THR A 21 -0.26 -5.95 -3.78
CA THR A 21 -1.57 -5.75 -4.39
C THR A 21 -2.51 -5.09 -3.41
N ILE A 22 -3.35 -4.17 -3.91
CA ILE A 22 -4.50 -3.62 -3.19
C ILE A 22 -5.68 -3.68 -4.14
N GLY A 23 -6.66 -4.55 -3.84
CA GLY A 23 -7.76 -4.81 -4.75
C GLY A 23 -7.26 -5.30 -6.12
N THR A 24 -7.56 -4.55 -7.18
CA THR A 24 -7.12 -4.84 -8.56
C THR A 24 -5.78 -4.20 -8.94
N VAL A 25 -5.20 -3.38 -8.07
CA VAL A 25 -3.98 -2.60 -8.32
C VAL A 25 -2.76 -3.36 -7.82
N ARG A 26 -1.68 -3.40 -8.61
CA ARG A 26 -0.47 -4.17 -8.30
C ARG A 26 0.81 -3.40 -8.58
N TRP A 27 1.70 -3.42 -7.59
CA TRP A 27 3.07 -2.92 -7.68
C TRP A 27 4.09 -4.06 -7.73
N GLY A 28 5.24 -3.80 -8.35
CA GLY A 28 6.38 -4.73 -8.39
C GLY A 28 6.23 -5.78 -9.49
N ASN A 29 6.63 -7.02 -9.20
CA ASN A 29 6.69 -8.10 -10.19
C ASN A 29 5.33 -8.37 -10.85
N ASN A 30 5.28 -8.29 -12.19
CA ASN A 30 4.05 -8.34 -13.00
C ASN A 30 2.98 -7.30 -12.60
N GLY A 31 3.38 -6.21 -11.94
CA GLY A 31 2.52 -5.10 -11.58
C GLY A 31 2.36 -4.09 -12.71
N THR A 32 1.36 -3.21 -12.56
CA THR A 32 1.14 -2.07 -13.46
C THR A 32 1.99 -0.86 -13.09
N ALA A 33 2.71 -0.90 -11.96
CA ALA A 33 3.75 0.06 -11.58
C ALA A 33 4.87 -0.59 -10.76
N PRO A 34 6.07 0.03 -10.71
CA PRO A 34 7.12 -0.41 -9.78
C PRO A 34 6.79 -0.05 -8.32
N LEU A 35 7.39 -0.77 -7.37
CA LEU A 35 7.26 -0.45 -5.94
C LEU A 35 7.64 1.01 -5.66
N GLY A 36 6.90 1.68 -4.78
CA GLY A 36 7.10 3.09 -4.44
C GLY A 36 6.51 4.10 -5.44
N SER A 37 5.99 3.65 -6.58
CA SER A 37 5.27 4.52 -7.51
C SER A 37 3.83 4.74 -7.08
N ALA A 38 3.36 5.98 -7.25
CA ALA A 38 1.96 6.32 -7.06
C ALA A 38 1.07 5.52 -8.03
N GLN A 39 0.00 4.91 -7.51
CA GLN A 39 -1.12 4.42 -8.33
C GLN A 39 -2.44 4.76 -7.70
N ASN A 40 -3.44 4.88 -8.58
CA ASN A 40 -4.82 5.17 -8.25
C ASN A 40 -5.54 3.92 -7.77
N VAL A 41 -5.91 3.88 -6.50
CA VAL A 41 -6.77 2.83 -5.93
C VAL A 41 -8.18 3.38 -5.73
N PRO A 42 -9.24 2.66 -6.17
CA PRO A 42 -10.62 3.04 -5.89
C PRO A 42 -10.90 3.04 -4.39
N GLU A 43 -11.84 3.88 -3.94
CA GLU A 43 -12.30 3.85 -2.57
C GLU A 43 -12.98 2.51 -2.22
N GLY A 44 -12.84 2.07 -0.99
CA GLY A 44 -13.40 0.83 -0.47
C GLY A 44 -12.48 0.12 0.52
N ILE A 45 -12.99 -0.98 1.07
CA ILE A 45 -12.20 -1.90 1.89
C ILE A 45 -11.59 -2.94 0.95
N TRP A 46 -10.26 -2.99 0.93
CA TRP A 46 -9.49 -3.86 0.05
C TRP A 46 -8.58 -4.77 0.86
N ASP A 47 -8.33 -5.97 0.34
CA ASP A 47 -7.25 -6.79 0.82
C ASP A 47 -5.93 -6.27 0.23
N LEU A 48 -5.03 -5.85 1.11
CA LEU A 48 -3.65 -5.52 0.80
C LEU A 48 -2.83 -6.78 1.02
N THR A 49 -2.25 -7.31 -0.06
CA THR A 49 -1.39 -8.49 -0.02
C THR A 49 0.02 -8.11 -0.44
N VAL A 50 0.99 -8.47 0.39
CA VAL A 50 2.42 -8.32 0.13
C VAL A 50 2.99 -9.68 -0.19
N PHE A 51 3.72 -9.78 -1.30
CA PHE A 51 4.40 -11.00 -1.74
C PHE A 51 5.89 -10.91 -1.45
N LYS A 52 6.45 -11.93 -0.79
CA LYS A 52 7.83 -11.95 -0.32
C LYS A 52 8.58 -13.18 -0.83
N THR A 53 9.90 -13.08 -0.93
CA THR A 53 10.80 -14.23 -1.20
C THR A 53 11.06 -15.08 0.04
N THR A 54 10.85 -14.52 1.23
CA THR A 54 11.05 -15.17 2.54
C THR A 54 9.76 -15.76 3.09
N ILE A 55 9.85 -16.69 4.04
CA ILE A 55 8.68 -17.25 4.74
C ILE A 55 8.27 -16.28 5.86
N PRO A 56 6.98 -15.88 5.98
CA PRO A 56 5.87 -16.27 5.11
C PRO A 56 5.90 -15.58 3.74
N THR A 57 5.64 -16.36 2.68
CA THR A 57 5.74 -15.89 1.27
C THR A 57 4.71 -14.84 0.89
N HIS A 58 3.67 -14.69 1.72
CA HIS A 58 2.72 -13.60 1.59
C HIS A 58 2.21 -13.16 2.96
N LEU A 59 1.91 -11.88 3.07
CA LEU A 59 1.22 -11.28 4.21
C LEU A 59 0.00 -10.54 3.66
N SER A 60 -1.15 -10.65 4.32
CA SER A 60 -2.37 -9.96 3.89
C SER A 60 -3.06 -9.28 5.06
N ILE A 61 -3.50 -8.04 4.84
CA ILE A 61 -4.31 -7.27 5.79
C ILE A 61 -5.46 -6.59 5.04
N LYS A 62 -6.48 -6.14 5.77
CA LYS A 62 -7.51 -5.26 5.20
C LYS A 62 -7.11 -3.80 5.36
N VAL A 63 -7.24 -3.03 4.28
CA VAL A 63 -7.04 -1.59 4.27
C VAL A 63 -8.30 -0.91 3.78
N GLU A 64 -8.67 0.18 4.43
CA GLU A 64 -9.78 1.02 4.01
C GLU A 64 -9.23 2.25 3.30
N VAL A 65 -9.62 2.42 2.03
CA VAL A 65 -9.25 3.56 1.19
C VAL A 65 -10.49 4.45 1.07
N TYR A 66 -10.42 5.68 1.57
CA TYR A 66 -11.53 6.64 1.52
C TYR A 66 -11.03 8.00 1.01
N GLY A 67 -11.92 8.78 0.39
CA GLY A 67 -11.63 9.90 -0.52
C GLY A 67 -10.89 11.12 0.04
N ASN A 68 -10.44 11.08 1.30
CA ASN A 68 -9.57 12.09 1.91
C ASN A 68 -8.18 11.56 2.29
N VAL A 69 -7.90 10.27 2.06
CA VAL A 69 -6.55 9.74 2.20
C VAL A 69 -5.80 10.11 0.95
N ALA A 70 -4.86 11.07 1.04
CA ALA A 70 -4.03 11.41 -0.11
C ALA A 70 -2.91 10.39 -0.30
N LEU A 71 -2.43 9.81 0.81
CA LEU A 71 -1.25 8.95 0.77
C LEU A 71 -1.36 7.77 1.75
N VAL A 72 -1.35 6.56 1.21
CA VAL A 72 -1.25 5.32 2.00
C VAL A 72 0.21 4.91 1.99
N ASN A 73 0.90 5.03 3.11
CA ASN A 73 2.26 4.53 3.30
C ASN A 73 2.20 3.10 3.82
N ILE A 74 2.76 2.15 3.08
CA ILE A 74 2.77 0.73 3.50
C ILE A 74 4.20 0.34 3.80
N THR A 75 4.48 0.04 5.06
CA THR A 75 5.76 -0.51 5.54
C THR A 75 5.66 -2.01 5.73
N VAL A 76 6.52 -2.74 5.03
CA VAL A 76 6.60 -4.21 5.11
C VAL A 76 7.78 -4.62 6.00
N ASN A 77 7.49 -5.41 7.02
CA ASN A 77 8.46 -6.05 7.91
C ASN A 77 8.41 -7.59 7.76
N GLN A 78 9.22 -8.32 8.53
CA GLN A 78 9.37 -9.78 8.41
C GLN A 78 8.02 -10.51 8.54
N ASP A 79 7.26 -10.18 9.58
CA ASP A 79 5.98 -10.82 9.92
C ASP A 79 4.81 -9.81 10.04
N ASN A 80 5.04 -8.55 9.68
CA ASN A 80 4.08 -7.48 9.91
C ASN A 80 3.98 -6.52 8.72
N ILE A 81 2.76 -6.03 8.47
CA ILE A 81 2.49 -4.92 7.57
C ILE A 81 1.99 -3.76 8.43
N SER A 82 2.70 -2.64 8.38
CA SER A 82 2.27 -1.39 9.01
C SER A 82 1.77 -0.44 7.92
N VAL A 83 0.55 0.07 8.12
CA VAL A 83 -0.07 1.04 7.19
C VAL A 83 -0.20 2.36 7.92
N ASN A 84 0.43 3.39 7.37
CA ASN A 84 0.27 4.76 7.83
C ASN A 84 -0.55 5.53 6.78
N LEU A 85 -1.77 5.90 7.15
CA LEU A 85 -2.65 6.72 6.31
C LEU A 85 -2.29 8.17 6.60
N ASP A 86 -1.60 8.82 5.67
CA ASP A 86 -1.49 10.28 5.69
C ASP A 86 -2.82 10.81 5.12
N ALA A 87 -3.80 10.96 6.01
CA ALA A 87 -4.90 11.87 5.75
C ALA A 87 -4.25 13.24 5.56
N VAL A 88 -4.54 13.92 4.45
CA VAL A 88 -4.05 15.29 4.21
C VAL A 88 -4.20 16.05 5.51
N ALA A 89 -3.05 16.42 6.10
CA ALA A 89 -2.99 17.18 7.34
C ALA A 89 -4.03 18.30 7.25
N SER A 90 -5.00 18.23 8.16
CA SER A 90 -5.98 19.26 8.50
C SER A 90 -6.14 20.37 7.47
N ARG A 91 -7.27 20.38 6.75
CA ARG A 91 -7.93 21.66 6.51
C ARG A 91 -8.34 22.20 7.89
N LEU A 92 -7.40 22.83 8.60
CA LEU A 92 -7.71 23.88 9.54
C LEU A 92 -8.20 25.03 8.65
N GLU A 93 -9.50 25.02 8.35
CA GLU A 93 -10.13 26.22 7.83
C GLU A 93 -10.16 27.22 8.98
N ALA A 94 -9.38 28.29 8.81
CA ALA A 94 -9.39 29.46 9.68
C ALA A 94 -10.73 30.20 9.59
#